data_AF-A0A401U7I8-F1
#
_entry.id   AF-A0A401U7I8-F1
#
_cell.length_a   1.000
_cell.length_b   1.000
_cell.length_c   1.000
_cell.angle_alpha   90.00
_cell.angle_beta   90.00
_cell.angle_gamma   90.00
#
_symmetry.space_group_name_H-M   'P 1'
#
loop_
_entity.id
_entity.type
_entity.pdbx_description
1 polymer ?
#
loop_
_entity_poly.entity_id
_entity_poly.type
_entity_poly.pdbx_seq_one_letter_code
_entity_poly.pdbx_strand_id
1 'polypeptide(L)'
;MIVFGHNSFTLNSCKPSQLGLPDHLDAEFTIERRQRYAHIFWIPTFGIGKIWALRKKNSDNLFQPSPELASFLQSLPLQEKTPWYTFSLPLLIVAGFILFSIYIPIDSYLSKKRAEKYLTEKIQGLENAINNPLPSQYFELSYPEGKTYLKVLSHTPNDLTCLFRDVTTGNYSDDRILEAFAWDTTYQYFDTVNIKKSELLSAINRNDSYSFKGSDFKDLGKELVLQNAVTYSFPVFKKLETGYEEGRFVLLVQNIGAAGQIKNLSTTKSNVIFSQGLFPISVETRQQILLVGTYDGIEPSLSGKVSVLNAEGDSAKYSVRISGLRFYLEQDKR
;
A
#
# COMPACT_ATOMS: atom_id res chain seq x y z
N MET A 1 19.30 -18.04 20.00
CA MET A 1 20.57 -18.72 20.34
C MET A 1 21.13 -19.31 19.06
N ILE A 2 22.30 -18.86 18.59
CA ILE A 2 22.97 -19.46 17.43
C ILE A 2 23.74 -20.68 17.95
N VAL A 3 23.40 -21.89 17.49
CA VAL A 3 24.12 -23.11 17.86
C VAL A 3 25.25 -23.30 16.85
N PHE A 4 26.47 -23.03 17.28
CA PHE A 4 27.70 -23.31 16.51
C PHE A 4 28.37 -24.57 17.05
N GLY A 5 28.83 -25.44 16.17
CA GLY A 5 29.52 -26.66 16.55
C GLY A 5 30.30 -27.29 15.40
N HIS A 6 30.90 -28.45 15.68
CA HIS A 6 31.52 -29.28 14.67
C HIS A 6 30.98 -30.70 14.73
N ASN A 7 30.81 -31.33 13.57
CA ASN A 7 30.44 -32.73 13.47
C ASN A 7 31.24 -33.37 12.33
N SER A 8 31.01 -34.65 12.06
CA SER A 8 31.63 -35.36 10.95
C SER A 8 30.66 -36.32 10.29
N PHE A 9 30.82 -36.54 8.99
CA PHE A 9 30.10 -37.58 8.25
C PHE A 9 31.09 -38.54 7.59
N THR A 10 30.67 -39.77 7.34
CA THR A 10 31.50 -40.81 6.72
C THR A 10 31.70 -40.50 5.23
N LEU A 11 32.95 -40.44 4.79
CA LEU A 11 33.31 -40.39 3.36
C LEU A 11 33.48 -41.79 2.80
N ASN A 12 34.15 -42.65 3.57
CA ASN A 12 34.45 -44.03 3.20
C ASN A 12 34.55 -44.89 4.47
N SER A 13 34.27 -46.18 4.32
CA SER A 13 34.31 -47.16 5.40
C SER A 13 34.86 -48.47 4.87
N CYS A 14 35.83 -49.03 5.58
CA CYS A 14 36.53 -50.24 5.16
C CYS A 14 36.88 -51.11 6.36
N LYS A 15 37.03 -52.41 6.09
CA LYS A 15 37.49 -53.38 7.10
C LYS A 15 39.01 -53.26 7.28
N PRO A 16 39.54 -53.52 8.48
CA PRO A 16 40.98 -53.61 8.72
C PRO A 16 41.74 -54.46 7.68
N SER A 17 41.22 -55.64 7.34
CA SER A 17 41.82 -56.55 6.33
C SER A 17 42.01 -55.91 4.96
N GLN A 18 41.07 -55.04 4.54
CA GLN A 18 41.14 -54.34 3.25
C GLN A 18 42.28 -53.32 3.20
N LEU A 19 42.82 -52.93 4.36
CA LEU A 19 43.96 -52.04 4.49
C LEU A 19 45.25 -52.80 4.84
N GLY A 20 45.24 -54.14 4.82
CA GLY A 20 46.38 -54.99 5.15
C GLY A 20 46.63 -55.18 6.65
N LEU A 21 45.63 -54.92 7.49
CA LEU A 21 45.69 -55.21 8.93
C LEU A 21 45.19 -56.64 9.21
N PRO A 22 45.53 -57.25 10.36
CA PRO A 22 45.12 -58.62 10.68
C PRO A 22 43.60 -58.87 10.62
N ASP A 23 43.19 -59.96 9.97
CA ASP A 23 41.78 -60.29 9.72
C ASP A 23 40.92 -60.42 10.98
N HIS A 24 41.51 -60.79 12.13
CA HIS A 24 40.75 -60.89 13.38
C HIS A 24 40.18 -59.53 13.83
N LEU A 25 40.81 -58.41 13.43
CA LEU A 25 40.36 -57.06 13.76
C LEU A 25 39.07 -56.68 13.02
N ASP A 26 38.74 -57.35 11.92
CA ASP A 26 37.46 -57.16 11.22
C ASP A 26 36.26 -57.54 12.10
N ALA A 27 36.47 -58.41 13.10
CA ALA A 27 35.46 -58.75 14.09
C ALA A 27 35.30 -57.68 15.18
N GLU A 28 36.24 -56.75 15.30
CA GLU A 28 36.32 -55.80 16.42
C GLU A 28 35.86 -54.40 16.01
N PHE A 29 36.33 -53.88 14.87
CA PHE A 29 36.01 -52.52 14.44
C PHE A 29 36.05 -52.33 12.92
N THR A 30 35.44 -51.24 12.46
CA THR A 30 35.51 -50.74 11.07
C THR A 30 36.27 -49.43 11.05
N ILE A 31 37.06 -49.22 10.00
CA ILE A 31 37.87 -48.00 9.82
C ILE A 31 37.11 -47.05 8.92
N GLU A 32 36.79 -45.87 9.44
CA GLU A 32 36.03 -44.83 8.73
C GLU A 32 36.92 -43.62 8.44
N ARG A 33 36.97 -43.21 7.17
CA ARG A 33 37.43 -41.89 6.79
C ARG A 33 36.25 -40.94 6.88
N ARG A 34 36.37 -39.88 7.68
CA ARG A 34 35.28 -38.93 7.93
C ARG A 34 35.69 -37.52 7.58
N GLN A 35 34.77 -36.75 7.00
CA GLN A 35 34.94 -35.31 6.80
C GLN A 35 34.39 -34.58 8.03
N ARG A 36 35.26 -33.86 8.75
CA ARG A 36 34.86 -32.90 9.77
C ARG A 36 34.34 -31.64 9.11
N TYR A 37 33.27 -31.08 9.66
CA TYR A 37 32.69 -29.83 9.21
C TYR A 37 32.26 -28.97 10.40
N ALA A 38 32.35 -27.66 10.23
CA ALA A 38 31.68 -26.67 11.07
C ALA A 38 30.22 -26.63 10.64
N HIS A 39 29.32 -26.41 11.59
CA HIS A 39 27.91 -26.19 11.29
C HIS A 39 27.36 -24.99 12.05
N ILE A 40 26.36 -24.36 11.45
CA ILE A 40 25.47 -23.41 12.11
C ILE A 40 24.10 -24.11 12.14
N PHE A 41 23.53 -24.28 13.33
CA PHE A 41 22.38 -25.16 13.57
C PHE A 41 22.65 -26.60 13.11
N TRP A 42 21.97 -27.08 12.07
CA TRP A 42 22.15 -28.44 11.54
C TRP A 42 22.75 -28.44 10.13
N ILE A 43 23.16 -27.27 9.62
CA ILE A 43 23.64 -27.09 8.25
C ILE A 43 25.17 -27.10 8.24
N PRO A 44 25.83 -28.03 7.50
CA PRO A 44 27.29 -28.09 7.39
C PRO A 44 27.81 -26.89 6.58
N THR A 45 28.46 -25.93 7.24
CA THR A 45 28.85 -24.65 6.64
C THR A 45 30.22 -24.71 5.96
N PHE A 46 31.19 -25.38 6.58
CA PHE A 46 32.56 -25.48 6.06
C PHE A 46 33.21 -26.82 6.43
N GLY A 47 33.85 -27.49 5.47
CA GLY A 47 34.74 -28.61 5.76
C GLY A 47 35.99 -28.13 6.52
N ILE A 48 36.22 -28.66 7.73
CA ILE A 48 37.37 -28.29 8.57
C ILE A 48 38.58 -29.19 8.27
N GLY A 49 38.33 -30.46 7.93
CA GLY A 49 39.41 -31.41 7.64
C GLY A 49 38.91 -32.85 7.59
N LYS A 50 39.80 -33.80 7.29
CA LYS A 50 39.48 -35.23 7.26
C LYS A 50 40.12 -35.93 8.43
N ILE A 51 39.40 -36.86 9.05
CA ILE A 51 39.88 -37.67 10.17
C ILE A 51 39.67 -39.15 9.89
N TRP A 52 40.52 -39.97 10.50
CA TRP A 52 40.30 -41.41 10.63
C TRP A 52 39.63 -41.68 11.97
N ALA A 53 38.62 -42.54 11.98
CA ALA A 53 37.94 -42.98 13.19
C ALA A 53 37.70 -44.49 13.14
N LEU A 54 37.70 -45.11 14.32
CA LEU A 54 37.38 -46.52 14.48
C LEU A 54 35.96 -46.63 15.04
N ARG A 55 35.10 -47.40 14.36
CA ARG A 55 33.76 -47.73 14.86
C ARG A 55 33.78 -49.15 15.38
N LYS A 56 33.54 -49.32 16.68
CA LYS A 56 33.46 -50.66 17.28
C LYS A 56 32.23 -51.40 16.75
N LYS A 57 32.38 -52.70 16.46
CA LYS A 57 31.27 -53.54 16.01
C LYS A 57 30.16 -53.55 17.07
N ASN A 58 28.92 -53.31 16.64
CA ASN A 58 27.72 -53.19 17.50
C ASN A 58 27.72 -51.97 18.45
N SER A 59 28.41 -50.87 18.10
CA SER A 59 28.41 -49.63 18.88
C SER A 59 28.40 -48.40 17.97
N ASP A 60 27.64 -47.37 18.36
CA ASP A 60 27.61 -46.09 17.64
C ASP A 60 28.79 -45.16 17.98
N ASN A 61 29.55 -45.52 19.01
CA ASN A 61 30.71 -44.75 19.46
C ASN A 61 31.86 -44.80 18.46
N LEU A 62 32.45 -43.62 18.23
CA LEU A 62 33.63 -43.41 17.41
C LEU A 62 34.86 -43.21 18.29
N PHE A 63 35.93 -43.92 17.99
CA PHE A 63 37.21 -43.83 18.69
C PHE A 63 38.30 -43.27 17.78
N GLN A 64 39.21 -42.51 18.36
CA GLN A 64 40.40 -42.06 17.64
C GLN A 64 41.40 -43.22 17.55
N PRO A 65 42.00 -43.50 16.38
CA PRO A 65 43.03 -44.52 16.26
C PRO A 65 44.24 -44.18 17.12
N SER A 66 44.98 -45.20 17.57
CA SER A 66 46.27 -45.01 18.23
C SER A 66 47.23 -44.21 17.34
N PRO A 67 48.21 -43.48 17.90
CA PRO A 67 49.14 -42.68 17.09
C PRO A 67 49.82 -43.48 15.97
N GLU A 68 50.25 -44.72 16.26
CA GLU A 68 50.88 -45.61 15.29
C GLU A 68 49.94 -45.98 14.13
N LEU A 69 48.70 -46.38 14.45
CA LEU A 69 47.70 -46.72 13.45
C LEU A 69 47.28 -45.47 12.65
N ALA A 70 47.18 -44.31 13.29
CA ALA A 70 46.88 -43.05 12.62
C ALA A 70 47.96 -42.68 11.60
N SER A 71 49.25 -42.85 11.94
CA SER A 71 50.36 -42.63 11.01
C SER A 71 50.34 -43.60 9.84
N PHE A 72 50.06 -44.88 10.09
CA PHE A 72 49.87 -45.87 9.02
C PHE A 72 48.73 -45.49 8.09
N LEU A 73 47.55 -45.17 8.62
CA LEU A 73 46.38 -44.78 7.83
C LEU A 73 46.57 -43.47 7.04
N GLN A 74 47.41 -42.56 7.53
CA GLN A 74 47.77 -41.33 6.79
C GLN A 74 48.77 -41.59 5.66
N SER A 75 49.58 -42.65 5.75
CA SER A 75 50.54 -43.03 4.70
C SER A 75 49.87 -43.69 3.48
N LEU A 76 48.63 -44.18 3.63
CA LEU A 76 47.89 -44.80 2.54
C LEU A 76 47.52 -43.78 1.47
N PRO A 77 47.65 -44.10 0.17
CA PRO A 77 47.34 -43.20 -0.95
C PRO A 77 45.83 -43.06 -1.21
N LEU A 78 45.02 -42.95 -0.16
CA LEU A 78 43.57 -42.81 -0.23
C LEU A 78 43.19 -41.34 -0.42
N GLN A 79 43.07 -40.92 -1.69
CA GLN A 79 42.62 -39.57 -2.05
C GLN A 79 41.10 -39.50 -2.20
N GLU A 80 40.40 -39.32 -1.09
CA GLU A 80 38.96 -39.05 -1.13
C GLU A 80 38.70 -37.58 -1.45
N LYS A 81 37.81 -37.30 -2.39
CA LYS A 81 37.40 -35.93 -2.73
C LYS A 81 36.49 -35.38 -1.63
N THR A 82 36.67 -34.10 -1.28
CA THR A 82 35.78 -33.42 -0.35
C THR A 82 34.43 -33.19 -1.04
N PRO A 83 33.30 -33.63 -0.48
CA PRO A 83 31.99 -33.44 -1.11
C PRO A 83 31.64 -31.96 -1.24
N TRP A 84 31.06 -31.57 -2.37
CA TRP A 84 30.75 -30.16 -2.66
C TRP A 84 29.81 -29.50 -1.64
N TYR A 85 28.93 -30.28 -0.99
CA TYR A 85 27.99 -29.77 0.00
C TYR A 85 28.66 -29.34 1.31
N THR A 86 29.94 -29.63 1.53
CA THR A 86 30.70 -29.01 2.65
C THR A 86 30.90 -27.52 2.47
N PHE A 87 30.60 -26.98 1.29
CA PHE A 87 30.62 -25.56 0.95
C PHE A 87 29.20 -24.98 0.84
N SER A 88 28.20 -25.60 1.48
CA SER A 88 26.80 -25.18 1.35
C SER A 88 26.58 -23.72 1.74
N LEU A 89 27.26 -23.22 2.78
CA LEU A 89 27.10 -21.83 3.22
C LEU A 89 27.69 -20.83 2.22
N PRO A 90 28.96 -20.94 1.77
CA PRO A 90 29.46 -20.11 0.66
C PRO A 90 28.59 -20.15 -0.58
N LEU A 91 28.11 -21.34 -0.97
CA LEU A 91 27.23 -21.49 -2.13
C LEU A 91 25.90 -20.78 -1.93
N LEU A 92 25.32 -20.85 -0.73
CA LEU A 92 24.08 -20.15 -0.38
C LEU A 92 24.28 -18.64 -0.38
N ILE A 93 25.40 -18.14 0.12
CA ILE A 93 25.75 -16.71 0.08
C ILE A 93 25.85 -16.23 -1.37
N VAL A 94 26.55 -16.98 -2.24
CA VAL A 94 26.66 -16.66 -3.66
C VAL A 94 25.29 -16.67 -4.35
N ALA A 95 24.48 -17.70 -4.10
CA ALA A 95 23.12 -17.79 -4.65
C ALA A 95 22.24 -16.62 -4.17
N GLY A 96 22.32 -16.27 -2.88
CA GLY A 96 21.63 -15.12 -2.30
C GLY A 96 22.05 -13.80 -2.94
N PHE A 97 23.35 -13.61 -3.17
CA PHE A 97 23.86 -12.42 -3.85
C PHE A 97 23.38 -12.32 -5.30
N ILE A 98 23.35 -13.44 -6.04
CA ILE A 98 22.83 -13.49 -7.42
C ILE A 98 21.35 -13.12 -7.42
N LEU A 99 20.54 -13.75 -6.56
CA LEU A 99 19.11 -13.47 -6.45
C LEU A 99 18.84 -12.00 -6.09
N PHE A 100 19.58 -11.45 -5.13
CA PHE A 100 19.47 -10.06 -4.72
C PHE A 100 19.84 -9.09 -5.85
N SER A 101 20.94 -9.38 -6.57
CA SER A 101 21.42 -8.57 -7.70
C SER A 101 20.44 -8.56 -8.87
N ILE A 102 19.65 -9.61 -9.05
CA ILE A 102 18.59 -9.70 -10.07
C ILE A 102 17.31 -9.02 -9.59
N TYR A 103 16.95 -9.17 -8.32
CA TYR A 103 15.69 -8.68 -7.76
C TYR A 103 15.59 -7.14 -7.77
N ILE A 104 16.64 -6.42 -7.34
CA ILE A 104 16.61 -4.95 -7.25
C ILE A 104 16.34 -4.28 -8.61
N PRO A 105 17.07 -4.63 -9.69
CA PRO A 105 16.78 -4.07 -11.02
C PRO A 105 15.36 -4.37 -11.50
N ILE A 106 14.84 -5.58 -11.26
CA ILE A 106 13.48 -5.95 -11.67
C ILE A 106 12.45 -5.11 -10.93
N ASP A 107 12.56 -4.98 -9.61
CA ASP A 107 11.61 -4.20 -8.82
C ASP A 107 11.65 -2.71 -9.20
N SER A 108 12.85 -2.14 -9.38
CA SER A 108 13.01 -0.75 -9.84
C SER A 108 12.48 -0.52 -11.26
N TYR A 109 12.60 -1.50 -12.16
CA TYR A 109 12.01 -1.42 -13.50
C TYR A 109 10.48 -1.51 -13.46
N LEU A 110 9.93 -2.43 -12.66
CA LEU A 110 8.49 -2.59 -12.51
C LEU A 110 7.85 -1.38 -11.84
N SER A 111 8.48 -0.79 -10.83
CA SER A 111 7.98 0.41 -10.17
C SER A 111 7.99 1.61 -11.12
N LYS A 112 9.07 1.81 -11.91
CA LYS A 112 9.11 2.83 -12.98
C LYS A 112 8.01 2.63 -14.01
N LYS A 113 7.81 1.41 -14.50
CA LYS A 113 6.77 1.10 -15.49
C LYS A 113 5.35 1.34 -14.94
N ARG A 114 5.12 1.06 -13.65
CA ARG A 114 3.85 1.39 -12.98
C ARG A 114 3.66 2.89 -12.83
N ALA A 115 4.71 3.64 -12.48
CA ALA A 115 4.68 5.09 -12.38
C ALA A 115 4.40 5.75 -13.74
N GLU A 116 5.10 5.33 -14.80
CA GLU A 116 4.88 5.79 -16.18
C GLU A 116 3.45 5.51 -16.65
N LYS A 117 2.93 4.31 -16.38
CA LYS A 117 1.55 3.93 -16.71
C LYS A 117 0.55 4.81 -15.96
N TYR A 118 0.73 4.96 -14.65
CA TYR A 118 -0.12 5.82 -13.82
C TYR A 118 -0.09 7.28 -14.30
N LEU A 119 1.08 7.81 -14.63
CA LEU A 119 1.24 9.17 -15.14
C LEU A 119 0.54 9.34 -16.49
N THR A 120 0.68 8.37 -17.40
CA THR A 120 0.02 8.39 -18.72
C THR A 120 -1.50 8.36 -18.56
N GLU A 121 -2.03 7.44 -17.75
CA GLU A 121 -3.48 7.34 -17.47
C GLU A 121 -4.01 8.61 -16.80
N LYS A 122 -3.24 9.18 -15.86
CA LYS A 122 -3.57 10.44 -15.19
C LYS A 122 -3.61 11.61 -16.18
N ILE A 123 -2.59 11.78 -17.02
CA ILE A 123 -2.54 12.84 -18.05
C ILE A 123 -3.71 12.70 -19.01
N GLN A 124 -3.97 11.49 -19.52
CA GLN A 124 -5.09 11.24 -20.42
C GLN A 124 -6.44 11.55 -19.75
N GLY A 125 -6.61 11.21 -18.47
CA GLY A 125 -7.78 11.57 -17.67
C GLY A 125 -7.98 13.08 -17.55
N LEU A 126 -6.90 13.83 -17.28
CA LEU A 126 -6.93 15.29 -17.22
C LEU A 126 -7.25 15.91 -18.59
N GLU A 127 -6.60 15.45 -19.66
CA GLU A 127 -6.86 15.93 -21.03
C GLU A 127 -8.31 15.69 -21.44
N ASN A 128 -8.87 14.52 -21.13
CA ASN A 128 -10.28 14.22 -21.38
C ASN A 128 -11.20 15.13 -20.56
N ALA A 129 -10.92 15.33 -19.27
CA ALA A 129 -11.71 16.20 -18.40
C ALA A 129 -11.70 17.67 -18.85
N ILE A 130 -10.60 18.16 -19.44
CA ILE A 130 -10.51 19.52 -19.99
C ILE A 130 -11.27 19.63 -21.31
N ASN A 131 -11.12 18.64 -22.20
CA ASN A 131 -11.72 18.69 -23.53
C ASN A 131 -13.24 18.49 -23.48
N ASN A 132 -13.70 17.59 -22.60
CA ASN A 132 -15.10 17.20 -22.42
C ASN A 132 -15.55 17.42 -20.95
N PRO A 133 -15.56 18.67 -20.45
CA PRO A 133 -15.83 18.94 -19.05
C PRO A 133 -17.31 18.75 -18.73
N LEU A 134 -17.59 18.28 -17.52
CA LEU A 134 -18.95 18.23 -16.96
C LEU A 134 -19.20 19.48 -16.09
N PRO A 135 -20.45 19.97 -15.94
CA PRO A 135 -20.76 21.04 -14.98
C PRO A 135 -20.45 20.68 -13.51
N SER A 136 -20.33 19.40 -13.20
CA SER A 136 -19.90 18.88 -11.89
C SER A 136 -18.39 18.60 -11.83
N GLN A 137 -17.62 19.07 -12.81
CA GLN A 137 -16.18 18.91 -12.88
C GLN A 137 -15.48 19.99 -12.06
N TYR A 138 -14.50 19.56 -11.27
CA TYR A 138 -13.63 20.42 -10.53
C TYR A 138 -12.18 20.16 -10.92
N PHE A 139 -11.38 21.21 -10.95
CA PHE A 139 -9.94 21.14 -11.19
C PHE A 139 -9.20 21.64 -9.95
N GLU A 140 -8.16 20.90 -9.57
CA GLU A 140 -7.23 21.28 -8.52
C GLU A 140 -5.91 21.68 -9.15
N LEU A 141 -5.54 22.94 -8.95
CA LEU A 141 -4.26 23.49 -9.36
C LEU A 141 -3.43 23.79 -8.11
N SER A 142 -2.15 23.48 -8.17
CA SER A 142 -1.19 23.82 -7.11
C SER A 142 -0.30 24.97 -7.54
N TYR A 143 0.20 25.72 -6.55
CA TYR A 143 1.31 26.67 -6.67
C TYR A 143 2.17 26.59 -5.39
N PRO A 144 3.39 27.17 -5.37
CA PRO A 144 4.32 27.00 -4.26
C PRO A 144 3.73 27.34 -2.89
N GLU A 145 2.90 28.39 -2.79
CA GLU A 145 2.29 28.82 -1.53
C GLU A 145 0.91 28.21 -1.25
N GLY A 146 0.32 27.41 -2.14
CA GLY A 146 -1.03 26.91 -1.91
C GLY A 146 -1.71 26.17 -3.06
N LYS A 147 -3.04 26.19 -3.03
CA LYS A 147 -3.90 25.55 -4.03
C LYS A 147 -4.97 26.50 -4.54
N THR A 148 -5.32 26.29 -5.79
CA THR A 148 -6.41 26.94 -6.52
C THR A 148 -7.39 25.87 -6.94
N TYR A 149 -8.67 26.12 -6.71
CA TYR A 149 -9.74 25.25 -7.16
C TYR A 149 -10.58 25.96 -8.22
N LEU A 150 -10.93 25.23 -9.27
CA LEU A 150 -11.88 25.67 -10.29
C LEU A 150 -13.08 24.74 -10.28
N LYS A 151 -14.27 25.31 -10.32
CA LYS A 151 -15.52 24.58 -10.58
C LYS A 151 -16.07 25.01 -11.93
N VAL A 152 -16.25 24.07 -12.86
CA VAL A 152 -16.81 24.35 -14.18
C VAL A 152 -18.28 24.78 -14.02
N LEU A 153 -18.66 25.89 -14.65
CA LEU A 153 -20.05 26.33 -14.76
C LEU A 153 -20.60 26.04 -16.16
N SER A 154 -19.81 26.38 -17.17
CA SER A 154 -20.13 26.18 -18.58
C SER A 154 -18.85 26.08 -19.41
N HIS A 155 -18.97 25.63 -20.65
CA HIS A 155 -17.82 25.54 -21.55
C HIS A 155 -18.20 25.79 -23.00
N THR A 156 -17.24 26.25 -23.78
CA THR A 156 -17.26 26.30 -25.25
C THR A 156 -16.28 25.24 -25.79
N PRO A 157 -16.06 25.14 -27.10
CA PRO A 157 -14.98 24.32 -27.64
C PRO A 157 -13.60 24.71 -27.10
N ASN A 158 -13.35 26.00 -26.84
CA ASN A 158 -12.03 26.54 -26.51
C ASN A 158 -11.87 27.03 -25.07
N ASP A 159 -12.97 27.39 -24.40
CA ASP A 159 -12.93 28.11 -23.12
C ASP A 159 -13.79 27.41 -22.07
N LEU A 160 -13.41 27.56 -20.81
CA LEU A 160 -14.17 27.15 -19.63
C LEU A 160 -14.54 28.39 -18.82
N THR A 161 -15.80 28.55 -18.46
CA THR A 161 -16.21 29.52 -17.44
C THR A 161 -16.29 28.79 -16.11
N CYS A 162 -15.49 29.24 -15.15
CA CYS A 162 -15.32 28.56 -13.86
C CYS A 162 -15.59 29.52 -12.70
N LEU A 163 -16.12 28.98 -11.58
CA LEU A 163 -15.89 29.62 -10.28
C LEU A 163 -14.46 29.32 -9.85
N PHE A 164 -13.79 30.31 -9.30
CA PHE A 164 -12.42 30.18 -8.81
C PHE A 164 -12.35 30.42 -7.30
N ARG A 165 -11.47 29.67 -6.63
CA ARG A 165 -11.13 29.93 -5.23
C ARG A 165 -9.67 29.60 -4.94
N ASP A 166 -9.01 30.53 -4.25
CA ASP A 166 -7.69 30.33 -3.68
C ASP A 166 -7.72 29.88 -2.22
N VAL A 167 -6.81 28.98 -1.91
CA VAL A 167 -6.57 28.46 -0.57
C VAL A 167 -5.07 28.52 -0.30
N THR A 168 -4.65 29.53 0.48
CA THR A 168 -3.24 29.87 0.74
C THR A 168 -2.65 29.17 1.96
N THR A 169 -3.44 28.49 2.81
CA THR A 169 -2.92 27.91 4.08
C THR A 169 -3.65 26.65 4.54
N GLY A 170 -2.93 25.51 4.65
CA GLY A 170 -3.26 24.22 5.33
C GLY A 170 -3.06 22.97 4.44
N ASN A 171 -2.48 21.84 4.86
CA ASN A 171 -2.80 20.97 6.01
C ASN A 171 -4.05 20.09 5.79
N TYR A 172 -4.46 19.81 4.55
CA TYR A 172 -5.87 19.62 4.24
C TYR A 172 -6.21 18.38 3.36
N SER A 173 -7.29 17.66 3.71
CA SER A 173 -7.83 16.41 3.10
C SER A 173 -8.58 16.57 1.76
N ASP A 174 -8.84 15.47 1.03
CA ASP A 174 -9.39 15.42 -0.34
C ASP A 174 -10.79 16.06 -0.55
N ASP A 175 -11.71 15.99 0.42
CA ASP A 175 -13.10 16.47 0.27
C ASP A 175 -13.24 18.01 0.18
N ARG A 176 -12.13 18.75 0.28
CA ARG A 176 -12.14 20.22 0.37
C ARG A 176 -12.38 20.94 -0.92
N ILE A 177 -12.21 20.29 -2.07
CA ILE A 177 -12.56 20.90 -3.35
C ILE A 177 -14.02 21.36 -3.29
N LEU A 178 -14.92 20.50 -2.78
CA LEU A 178 -16.32 20.88 -2.60
C LEU A 178 -16.52 21.89 -1.48
N GLU A 179 -15.79 21.77 -0.36
CA GLU A 179 -15.88 22.74 0.74
C GLU A 179 -15.52 24.16 0.32
N ALA A 180 -14.55 24.30 -0.60
CA ALA A 180 -14.16 25.55 -1.23
C ALA A 180 -15.37 26.22 -1.95
N PHE A 181 -16.38 25.46 -2.35
CA PHE A 181 -17.58 26.01 -2.99
C PHE A 181 -18.87 25.88 -2.16
N ALA A 182 -18.78 25.29 -0.96
CA ALA A 182 -19.91 25.00 -0.10
C ALA A 182 -20.43 26.20 0.71
N TRP A 183 -19.55 27.15 1.06
CA TRP A 183 -19.83 28.19 2.07
C TRP A 183 -20.64 29.39 1.57
N ASP A 184 -20.91 29.52 0.28
CA ASP A 184 -21.60 30.70 -0.25
C ASP A 184 -23.02 30.35 -0.71
N THR A 185 -24.00 30.76 0.10
CA THR A 185 -25.42 30.62 -0.20
C THR A 185 -25.92 31.58 -1.27
N THR A 186 -25.14 32.59 -1.68
CA THR A 186 -25.64 33.68 -2.54
C THR A 186 -24.86 33.89 -3.85
N TYR A 187 -23.82 33.10 -4.16
CA TYR A 187 -22.94 33.34 -5.33
C TYR A 187 -22.28 34.73 -5.33
N GLN A 188 -22.43 35.52 -4.27
CA GLN A 188 -22.05 36.94 -4.27
C GLN A 188 -20.56 37.14 -4.02
N TYR A 189 -19.81 36.09 -3.66
CA TYR A 189 -18.40 36.21 -3.28
C TYR A 189 -17.44 35.32 -4.09
N PHE A 190 -17.92 34.66 -5.15
CA PHE A 190 -17.03 33.92 -6.04
C PHE A 190 -16.74 34.72 -7.30
N ASP A 191 -15.45 34.91 -7.56
CA ASP A 191 -15.00 35.39 -8.85
C ASP A 191 -15.21 34.30 -9.91
N THR A 192 -15.86 34.68 -11.01
CA THR A 192 -15.91 33.87 -12.22
C THR A 192 -14.71 34.19 -13.09
N VAL A 193 -14.03 33.17 -13.59
CA VAL A 193 -12.90 33.31 -14.50
C VAL A 193 -13.16 32.54 -15.78
N ASN A 194 -12.71 33.08 -16.92
CA ASN A 194 -12.79 32.43 -18.21
C ASN A 194 -11.41 31.92 -18.59
N ILE A 195 -11.22 30.61 -18.57
CA ILE A 195 -9.92 29.98 -18.77
C ILE A 195 -9.91 29.27 -20.11
N LYS A 196 -8.86 29.50 -20.91
CA LYS A 196 -8.67 28.77 -22.16
C LYS A 196 -8.30 27.33 -21.86
N LYS A 197 -8.92 26.36 -22.55
CA LYS A 197 -8.56 24.95 -22.45
C LYS A 197 -7.08 24.71 -22.77
N SER A 198 -6.52 25.47 -23.72
CA SER A 198 -5.09 25.39 -24.05
C SER A 198 -4.18 25.74 -22.86
N GLU A 199 -4.57 26.68 -21.99
CA GLU A 199 -3.81 27.06 -20.80
C GLU A 199 -3.88 25.98 -19.72
N LEU A 200 -5.04 25.33 -19.55
CA LEU A 200 -5.16 24.17 -18.66
C LEU A 200 -4.36 22.97 -19.15
N LEU A 201 -4.37 22.71 -20.47
CA LEU A 201 -3.60 21.63 -21.08
C LEU A 201 -2.09 21.85 -20.92
N SER A 202 -1.62 23.10 -21.01
CA SER A 202 -0.21 23.42 -20.77
C SER A 202 0.17 23.32 -19.29
N ALA A 203 -0.79 23.49 -18.37
CA ALA A 203 -0.59 23.38 -16.93
C ALA A 203 -0.48 21.93 -16.43
N ILE A 204 -0.77 20.92 -17.26
CA ILE A 204 -0.62 19.51 -16.89
C ILE A 204 0.87 19.20 -16.67
N ASN A 205 1.22 18.74 -15.46
CA ASN A 205 2.56 18.25 -15.21
C ASN A 205 2.78 16.91 -15.95
N ARG A 206 3.57 16.94 -17.02
CA ARG A 206 3.94 15.75 -17.81
C ARG A 206 5.16 15.02 -17.29
N ASN A 207 5.81 15.52 -16.23
CA ASN A 207 7.02 14.93 -15.68
C ASN A 207 6.75 14.38 -14.27
N ASP A 208 7.29 13.19 -13.99
CA ASP A 208 7.27 12.58 -12.64
C ASP A 208 8.08 13.39 -11.60
N SER A 209 8.89 14.34 -12.05
CA SER A 209 9.65 15.19 -11.15
C SER A 209 8.72 16.12 -10.38
N TYR A 210 8.87 16.19 -9.06
CA TYR A 210 8.32 17.22 -8.17
C TYR A 210 8.75 18.66 -8.54
N SER A 211 9.36 18.88 -9.71
CA SER A 211 9.67 20.21 -10.20
C SER A 211 8.36 20.90 -10.58
N PHE A 212 8.09 22.02 -9.91
CA PHE A 212 6.99 22.89 -10.24
C PHE A 212 7.30 23.59 -11.57
N LYS A 213 6.77 23.05 -12.67
CA LYS A 213 6.75 23.72 -13.97
C LYS A 213 5.30 24.06 -14.30
N GLY A 214 4.83 25.17 -13.73
CA GLY A 214 3.49 25.68 -13.97
C GLY A 214 3.36 26.32 -15.36
N SER A 215 2.11 26.57 -15.75
CA SER A 215 1.80 27.55 -16.80
C SER A 215 1.34 28.84 -16.17
N ASP A 216 1.73 29.97 -16.76
CA ASP A 216 1.25 31.28 -16.33
C ASP A 216 -0.20 31.49 -16.77
N PHE A 217 -1.11 31.59 -15.79
CA PHE A 217 -2.51 31.90 -16.03
C PHE A 217 -2.68 33.40 -15.92
N LYS A 218 -2.79 34.08 -17.07
CA LYS A 218 -2.88 35.55 -17.15
C LYS A 218 -3.98 36.13 -16.28
N ASP A 219 -5.14 35.48 -16.28
CA ASP A 219 -6.32 35.94 -15.53
C ASP A 219 -6.21 35.69 -14.02
N LEU A 220 -5.30 34.81 -13.60
CA LEU A 220 -5.04 34.50 -12.18
C LEU A 220 -3.73 35.12 -11.67
N GLY A 221 -2.88 35.65 -12.57
CA GLY A 221 -1.63 36.33 -12.25
C GLY A 221 -0.57 35.45 -11.61
N LYS A 222 -0.56 34.13 -11.91
CA LYS A 222 0.35 33.17 -11.26
C LYS A 222 0.58 31.92 -12.09
N GLU A 223 1.75 31.31 -11.85
CA GLU A 223 2.09 30.01 -12.38
C GLU A 223 1.35 28.91 -11.61
N LEU A 224 0.60 28.08 -12.33
CA LEU A 224 -0.19 26.99 -11.75
C LEU A 224 0.14 25.67 -12.43
N VAL A 225 0.13 24.60 -11.64
CA VAL A 225 0.23 23.22 -12.13
C VAL A 225 -1.10 22.52 -11.88
N LEU A 226 -1.73 21.98 -12.93
CA LEU A 226 -2.92 21.16 -12.82
C LEU A 226 -2.56 19.80 -12.23
N GLN A 227 -3.07 19.51 -11.02
CA GLN A 227 -2.76 18.31 -10.27
C GLN A 227 -3.82 17.23 -10.43
N ASN A 228 -5.10 17.63 -10.43
CA ASN A 228 -6.21 16.69 -10.40
C ASN A 228 -7.46 17.26 -11.07
N ALA A 229 -8.32 16.37 -11.53
CA ALA A 229 -9.66 16.68 -12.02
C ALA A 229 -10.63 15.68 -11.38
N VAL A 230 -11.58 16.18 -10.59
CA VAL A 230 -12.54 15.34 -9.86
C VAL A 230 -13.96 15.73 -10.26
N THR A 231 -14.77 14.72 -10.56
CA THR A 231 -16.19 14.91 -10.83
C THR A 231 -17.01 14.51 -9.60
N TYR A 232 -17.85 15.40 -9.10
CA TYR A 232 -18.77 15.10 -8.00
C TYR A 232 -20.19 15.03 -8.52
N SER A 233 -20.56 13.89 -9.11
CA SER A 233 -21.90 13.66 -9.67
C SER A 233 -22.92 13.18 -8.64
N PHE A 234 -22.51 12.95 -7.39
CA PHE A 234 -23.39 12.46 -6.32
C PHE A 234 -23.54 13.49 -5.19
N PRO A 235 -24.60 13.38 -4.39
CA PRO A 235 -24.69 14.07 -3.09
C PRO A 235 -23.48 13.78 -2.21
N VAL A 236 -22.93 14.83 -1.61
CA VAL A 236 -21.82 14.76 -0.65
C VAL A 236 -22.22 15.60 0.54
N PHE A 237 -22.18 15.04 1.74
CA PHE A 237 -22.75 15.70 2.92
C PHE A 237 -21.65 16.23 3.82
N LYS A 238 -21.69 17.54 4.06
CA LYS A 238 -20.86 18.22 5.05
C LYS A 238 -21.61 18.37 6.36
N LYS A 239 -20.97 17.98 7.45
CA LYS A 239 -21.45 18.31 8.80
C LYS A 239 -21.30 19.81 9.06
N LEU A 240 -22.39 20.47 9.40
CA LEU A 240 -22.39 21.86 9.86
C LEU A 240 -22.34 21.91 11.39
N GLU A 241 -23.27 21.21 12.04
CA GLU A 241 -23.43 21.23 13.49
C GLU A 241 -23.83 19.85 14.01
N THR A 242 -23.45 19.54 15.24
CA THR A 242 -23.93 18.34 15.92
C THR A 242 -23.86 18.53 17.42
N GLY A 243 -24.83 17.98 18.12
CA GLY A 243 -24.90 17.99 19.58
C GLY A 243 -25.72 16.82 20.08
N TYR A 244 -25.46 16.42 21.32
CA TYR A 244 -26.33 15.50 22.04
C TYR A 244 -26.37 15.85 23.51
N GLU A 245 -27.54 15.72 24.11
CA GLU A 245 -27.78 15.99 25.53
C GLU A 245 -29.04 15.25 25.96
N GLU A 246 -29.03 14.67 27.17
CA GLU A 246 -30.20 14.04 27.81
C GLU A 246 -30.97 13.06 26.89
N GLY A 247 -30.24 12.20 26.16
CA GLY A 247 -30.84 11.19 25.27
C GLY A 247 -31.38 11.77 23.95
N ARG A 248 -31.13 13.04 23.65
CA ARG A 248 -31.46 13.69 22.37
C ARG A 248 -30.20 13.88 21.53
N PHE A 249 -30.31 13.63 20.23
CA PHE A 249 -29.24 13.85 19.26
C PHE A 249 -29.72 14.79 18.15
N VAL A 250 -28.88 15.74 17.79
CA VAL A 250 -29.10 16.69 16.70
C VAL A 250 -27.88 16.68 15.78
N LEU A 251 -28.14 16.63 14.48
CA LEU A 251 -27.12 16.69 13.43
C LEU A 251 -27.64 17.55 12.28
N LEU A 252 -26.96 18.65 12.01
CA LEU A 252 -27.20 19.50 10.84
C LEU A 252 -26.14 19.19 9.79
N VAL A 253 -26.57 18.74 8.62
CA VAL A 253 -25.71 18.50 7.47
C VAL A 253 -26.16 19.32 6.28
N GLN A 254 -25.27 19.56 5.33
CA GLN A 254 -25.56 20.21 4.06
C GLN A 254 -25.08 19.34 2.92
N ASN A 255 -25.90 19.15 1.89
CA ASN A 255 -25.43 18.56 0.63
C ASN A 255 -24.56 19.58 -0.12
N ILE A 256 -23.25 19.35 -0.14
CA ILE A 256 -22.26 20.16 -0.87
C ILE A 256 -21.91 19.57 -2.25
N GLY A 257 -22.44 18.39 -2.57
CA GLY A 257 -22.30 17.72 -3.86
C GLY A 257 -23.43 18.04 -4.83
N ALA A 258 -23.68 17.13 -5.78
CA ALA A 258 -24.80 17.24 -6.72
C ALA A 258 -26.14 16.90 -6.07
N ALA A 259 -27.24 17.28 -6.71
CA ALA A 259 -28.57 16.80 -6.34
C ALA A 259 -28.71 15.29 -6.61
N GLY A 260 -29.58 14.61 -5.86
CA GLY A 260 -29.76 13.17 -6.00
C GLY A 260 -30.88 12.59 -5.14
N GLN A 261 -31.06 11.27 -5.23
CA GLN A 261 -32.05 10.53 -4.46
C GLN A 261 -31.42 9.50 -3.53
N ILE A 262 -31.90 9.40 -2.31
CA ILE A 262 -31.46 8.41 -1.33
C ILE A 262 -32.48 7.26 -1.34
N LYS A 263 -32.03 6.05 -1.71
CA LYS A 263 -32.93 4.91 -1.97
C LYS A 263 -32.94 3.85 -0.90
N ASN A 264 -31.75 3.43 -0.44
CA ASN A 264 -31.63 2.30 0.47
C ASN A 264 -30.77 2.70 1.65
N LEU A 265 -31.34 2.75 2.84
CA LEU A 265 -30.61 2.89 4.08
C LEU A 265 -30.67 1.56 4.83
N SER A 266 -29.53 0.92 4.99
CA SER A 266 -29.39 -0.26 5.85
C SER A 266 -28.54 0.08 7.06
N THR A 267 -29.14 -0.05 8.24
CA THR A 267 -28.43 0.17 9.51
C THR A 267 -27.89 -1.17 9.99
N THR A 268 -26.58 -1.26 10.24
CA THR A 268 -25.95 -2.47 10.77
C THR A 268 -25.94 -2.47 12.29
N LYS A 269 -25.64 -1.32 12.90
CA LYS A 269 -25.67 -1.10 14.34
C LYS A 269 -26.14 0.33 14.59
N SER A 270 -27.10 0.52 15.49
CA SER A 270 -27.50 1.86 15.93
C SER A 270 -28.06 1.81 17.33
N ASN A 271 -27.70 2.81 18.12
CA ASN A 271 -28.37 3.18 19.36
C ASN A 271 -29.10 4.54 19.19
N VAL A 272 -29.25 5.01 17.95
CA VAL A 272 -29.93 6.27 17.59
C VAL A 272 -31.18 5.95 16.77
N ILE A 273 -32.29 6.59 17.11
CA ILE A 273 -33.58 6.53 16.40
C ILE A 273 -33.95 7.94 15.95
N PHE A 274 -33.97 8.16 14.64
CA PHE A 274 -34.34 9.46 14.05
C PHE A 274 -35.86 9.58 13.89
N SER A 275 -36.43 10.73 14.24
CA SER A 275 -37.88 10.95 14.21
C SER A 275 -38.48 10.98 12.80
N GLN A 276 -37.66 11.32 11.79
CA GLN A 276 -38.08 11.45 10.38
C GLN A 276 -37.25 10.57 9.43
N GLY A 277 -36.52 9.58 9.98
CA GLY A 277 -35.49 8.86 9.24
C GLY A 277 -34.16 9.62 9.13
N LEU A 278 -33.15 8.98 8.55
CA LEU A 278 -31.77 9.52 8.53
C LEU A 278 -31.55 10.56 7.42
N PHE A 279 -32.30 10.50 6.33
CA PHE A 279 -32.19 11.46 5.23
C PHE A 279 -33.52 11.55 4.46
N PRO A 280 -33.84 12.70 3.84
CA PRO A 280 -34.95 12.80 2.89
C PRO A 280 -34.68 11.97 1.62
N ILE A 281 -35.75 11.56 0.94
CA ILE A 281 -35.66 10.74 -0.29
C ILE A 281 -34.98 11.50 -1.43
N SER A 282 -35.20 12.80 -1.54
CA SER A 282 -34.54 13.67 -2.52
C SER A 282 -33.71 14.72 -1.79
N VAL A 283 -32.52 14.98 -2.30
CA VAL A 283 -31.62 16.00 -1.79
C VAL A 283 -31.19 16.94 -2.90
N GLU A 284 -31.47 18.23 -2.72
CA GLU A 284 -31.02 19.28 -3.64
C GLU A 284 -29.59 19.71 -3.33
N THR A 285 -28.92 20.28 -4.32
CA THR A 285 -27.61 20.94 -4.13
C THR A 285 -27.77 22.06 -3.09
N ARG A 286 -26.87 22.10 -2.09
CA ARG A 286 -26.87 23.04 -0.94
C ARG A 286 -28.02 22.88 0.05
N GLN A 287 -28.88 21.89 -0.09
CA GLN A 287 -29.95 21.64 0.88
C GLN A 287 -29.35 21.33 2.25
N GLN A 288 -29.82 22.07 3.27
CA GLN A 288 -29.54 21.76 4.67
C GLN A 288 -30.59 20.77 5.18
N ILE A 289 -30.12 19.80 5.95
CA ILE A 289 -30.94 18.71 6.48
C ILE A 289 -30.66 18.64 7.97
N LEU A 290 -31.72 18.92 8.74
CA LEU A 290 -31.71 18.78 10.19
C LEU A 290 -32.19 17.39 10.57
N LEU A 291 -31.32 16.61 11.18
CA LEU A 291 -31.62 15.29 11.70
C LEU A 291 -31.78 15.36 13.20
N VAL A 292 -32.96 15.00 13.67
CA VAL A 292 -33.30 14.96 15.10
C VAL A 292 -33.62 13.53 15.47
N GLY A 293 -33.00 13.04 16.53
CA GLY A 293 -33.20 11.69 17.02
C GLY A 293 -33.12 11.59 18.54
N THR A 294 -33.45 10.42 19.03
CA THR A 294 -33.20 9.99 20.41
C THR A 294 -32.15 8.89 20.41
N TYR A 295 -31.41 8.73 21.50
CA TYR A 295 -30.42 7.66 21.60
C TYR A 295 -30.39 7.03 23.00
N ASP A 296 -30.03 5.76 23.08
CA ASP A 296 -29.83 5.02 24.33
C ASP A 296 -28.34 4.75 24.60
N GLY A 297 -27.93 4.88 25.87
CA GLY A 297 -26.53 4.69 26.29
C GLY A 297 -25.75 5.98 26.47
N ILE A 298 -24.41 5.88 26.45
CA ILE A 298 -23.50 6.97 26.83
C ILE A 298 -23.40 8.04 25.72
N GLU A 299 -23.31 7.62 24.46
CA GLU A 299 -23.17 8.52 23.30
C GLU A 299 -23.90 7.96 22.06
N PRO A 300 -24.36 8.83 21.15
CA PRO A 300 -25.00 8.40 19.90
C PRO A 300 -24.00 7.68 18.99
N SER A 301 -24.41 6.56 18.44
CA SER A 301 -23.64 5.66 17.59
C SER A 301 -24.53 5.04 16.52
N LEU A 302 -24.12 5.20 15.27
CA LEU A 302 -24.76 4.57 14.12
C LEU A 302 -23.69 4.10 13.15
N SER A 303 -23.86 2.91 12.60
CA SER A 303 -23.13 2.45 11.42
C SER A 303 -24.10 1.80 10.43
N GLY A 304 -23.98 2.17 9.17
CA GLY A 304 -24.85 1.67 8.12
C GLY A 304 -24.31 1.94 6.73
N LYS A 305 -25.07 1.52 5.73
CA LYS A 305 -24.82 1.82 4.34
C LYS A 305 -26.00 2.57 3.75
N VAL A 306 -25.70 3.53 2.88
CA VAL A 306 -26.70 4.25 2.10
C VAL A 306 -26.40 4.13 0.61
N SER A 307 -27.42 3.87 -0.20
CA SER A 307 -27.32 3.93 -1.66
C SER A 307 -27.96 5.22 -2.16
N VAL A 308 -27.21 5.95 -2.95
CA VAL A 308 -27.59 7.25 -3.51
C VAL A 308 -27.62 7.13 -5.02
N LEU A 309 -28.61 7.76 -5.65
CA LEU A 309 -28.73 7.94 -7.08
C LEU A 309 -28.41 9.38 -7.45
N ASN A 310 -27.65 9.60 -8.51
CA ASN A 310 -27.49 10.93 -9.10
C ASN A 310 -28.68 11.28 -10.02
N ALA A 311 -28.65 12.46 -10.64
CA ALA A 311 -29.67 12.90 -11.59
C ALA A 311 -29.74 12.03 -12.87
N GLU A 312 -28.65 11.33 -13.21
CA GLU A 312 -28.54 10.44 -14.37
C GLU A 312 -29.03 9.01 -14.07
N GLY A 313 -29.35 8.71 -12.80
CA GLY A 313 -29.79 7.38 -12.35
C GLY A 313 -28.65 6.43 -12.00
N ASP A 314 -27.39 6.85 -12.08
CA ASP A 314 -26.26 6.07 -11.57
C ASP A 314 -26.36 5.90 -10.07
N SER A 315 -25.84 4.78 -9.56
CA SER A 315 -25.80 4.50 -8.14
C SER A 315 -24.39 4.55 -7.56
N ALA A 316 -24.27 5.14 -6.37
CA ALA A 316 -23.13 5.06 -5.49
C ALA A 316 -23.54 4.55 -4.11
N LYS A 317 -22.65 3.80 -3.47
CA LYS A 317 -22.83 3.31 -2.10
C LYS A 317 -21.92 4.11 -1.17
N TYR A 318 -22.45 4.47 -0.02
CA TYR A 318 -21.72 5.19 1.02
C TYR A 318 -21.84 4.43 2.33
N SER A 319 -20.77 4.45 3.10
CA SER A 319 -20.74 4.05 4.49
C SER A 319 -21.07 5.25 5.37
N VAL A 320 -22.12 5.13 6.19
CA VAL A 320 -22.52 6.16 7.15
C VAL A 320 -22.05 5.78 8.54
N ARG A 321 -21.43 6.71 9.26
CA ARG A 321 -21.02 6.50 10.65
C ARG A 321 -21.29 7.72 11.52
N ILE A 322 -21.95 7.50 12.66
CA ILE A 322 -22.09 8.46 13.77
C ILE A 322 -21.36 7.88 14.97
N SER A 323 -20.56 8.70 15.65
CA SER A 323 -19.87 8.35 16.90
C SER A 323 -19.72 9.60 17.74
N GLY A 324 -20.60 9.78 18.73
CA GLY A 324 -20.71 10.99 19.51
C GLY A 324 -20.96 12.21 18.61
N LEU A 325 -20.04 13.17 18.63
CA LEU A 325 -20.08 14.41 17.82
C LEU A 325 -19.46 14.27 16.42
N ARG A 326 -19.17 13.05 15.99
CA ARG A 326 -18.55 12.79 14.68
C ARG A 326 -19.57 12.16 13.75
N PHE A 327 -19.65 12.71 12.54
CA PHE A 327 -20.44 12.21 11.44
C PHE A 327 -19.51 12.01 10.25
N TYR A 328 -19.56 10.81 9.66
CA TYR A 328 -18.82 10.44 8.48
C TYR A 328 -19.78 9.87 7.45
N LEU A 329 -19.58 10.28 6.21
CA LEU A 329 -20.23 9.70 5.05
C LEU A 329 -19.16 9.50 3.97
N GLU A 330 -18.68 8.27 3.86
CA GLU A 330 -17.57 7.94 2.95
C GLU A 330 -18.11 7.13 1.78
N GLN A 331 -17.76 7.53 0.56
CA GLN A 331 -18.12 6.75 -0.62
C GLN A 331 -17.32 5.44 -0.62
N ASP A 332 -18.00 4.30 -0.75
CA ASP A 332 -17.35 3.01 -0.89
C ASP A 332 -16.54 3.05 -2.21
N LYS A 333 -15.20 2.92 -2.13
CA LYS A 333 -14.34 2.87 -3.32
C LYS A 333 -14.80 1.72 -4.23
N ARG A 334 -15.06 2.03 -5.50
CA ARG A 334 -15.48 1.04 -6.51
C ARG A 334 -14.40 -0.01 -6.76
#